data_AF-A0A424TNC9-F1
#
_entry.id   AF-A0A424TNC9-F1
#
_cell.length_a   1.000
_cell.length_b   1.000
_cell.length_c   1.000
_cell.angle_alpha   90.00
_cell.angle_beta   90.00
_cell.angle_gamma   90.00
#
_symmetry.space_group_name_H-M   'P 1'
#
loop_
_entity.id
_entity.type
_entity.pdbx_description
1 polymer ?
#
loop_
_entity_poly.entity_id
_entity_poly.type
_entity_poly.pdbx_seq_one_letter_code
_entity_poly.pdbx_strand_id
1 'polypeptide(L)'
;MENPATKATNPSLYDLLGMPANSTQESLQRAYRRLAMLHHPDRQSGDPSLMGQINEAWFVLSDPTRRSQYDQTLEKASFTGNTQHRFSTRRKLGKKAAWFAGIRLQTLRLGDEAARSAAQALSVRHKTPKRTYEELAASITQTLGHDTKKRIQQSRQAGAAPLDLALAAGLVGLNAYCAPFLRRSLREGVTESDVHRAQLIDRIWDNLAHGINRDVEIKLGGNPRALKLLTGRRV
;
A
#
# COMPACT_ATOMS: atom_id res chain seq x y z
N MET A 1 5.62 38.23 35.16
CA MET A 1 4.80 37.96 33.97
C MET A 1 5.69 38.11 32.77
N GLU A 2 6.02 37.01 32.08
CA GLU A 2 6.53 37.09 30.71
C GLU A 2 6.30 35.73 30.04
N ASN A 3 5.62 35.78 28.89
CA ASN A 3 5.06 34.66 28.16
C ASN A 3 5.92 34.46 26.90
N PRO A 4 6.66 33.35 26.72
CA PRO A 4 7.36 33.14 25.46
C PRO A 4 6.37 32.56 24.45
N ALA A 5 5.97 33.40 23.50
CA ALA A 5 5.19 33.02 22.34
C ALA A 5 5.79 31.79 21.64
N THR A 6 5.06 30.69 21.67
CA THR A 6 5.36 29.46 20.92
C THR A 6 5.32 29.76 19.42
N LYS A 7 6.49 29.73 18.77
CA LYS A 7 6.60 29.70 17.31
C LYS A 7 5.79 28.50 16.80
N ALA A 8 4.72 28.76 16.06
CA ALA A 8 3.91 27.72 15.44
C ALA A 8 4.71 27.05 14.31
N THR A 9 5.48 26.02 14.66
CA THR A 9 6.11 25.12 13.71
C THR A 9 5.04 24.14 13.26
N ASN A 10 4.80 24.00 11.95
CA ASN A 10 3.94 22.94 11.44
C ASN A 10 4.41 21.60 12.02
N PRO A 11 3.51 20.75 12.54
CA PRO A 11 3.91 19.49 13.16
C PRO A 11 4.67 18.63 12.15
N SER A 12 5.79 18.06 12.57
CA SER A 12 6.53 17.09 11.76
C SER A 12 5.68 15.83 11.54
N LEU A 13 6.07 15.00 10.56
CA LEU A 13 5.38 13.71 10.35
C LEU A 13 5.54 12.78 11.55
N TYR A 14 6.63 12.94 12.32
CA TYR A 14 6.87 12.23 13.56
C TYR A 14 5.93 12.72 14.68
N ASP A 15 5.72 14.04 14.77
CA ASP A 15 4.77 14.64 15.73
C ASP A 15 3.33 14.22 15.45
N LEU A 16 2.96 14.11 14.17
CA LEU A 16 1.64 13.61 13.76
C LEU A 16 1.39 12.17 14.19
N LEU A 17 2.45 11.35 14.36
CA LEU A 17 2.35 10.01 14.93
C LEU A 17 2.59 9.98 16.45
N GLY A 18 2.98 11.11 17.06
CA GLY A 18 3.36 11.18 18.47
C GLY A 18 4.61 10.37 18.79
N MET A 19 5.53 10.27 17.84
CA MET A 19 6.74 9.44 17.93
C MET A 19 7.99 10.30 17.74
N PRO A 20 9.12 10.00 18.39
CA PRO A 20 10.38 10.70 18.12
C PRO A 20 10.99 10.28 16.76
N ALA A 21 11.83 11.13 16.17
CA ALA A 21 12.45 10.89 14.86
C ALA A 21 13.33 9.62 14.81
N ASN A 22 13.89 9.19 15.95
CA ASN A 22 14.69 7.97 16.08
C ASN A 22 13.84 6.68 16.25
N SER A 23 12.52 6.75 16.11
CA SER A 23 11.63 5.61 16.32
C SER A 23 11.87 4.48 15.33
N THR A 24 11.80 3.23 15.80
CA THR A 24 11.86 2.06 14.92
C THR A 24 10.62 1.96 14.03
N GLN A 25 10.76 1.24 12.92
CA GLN A 25 9.66 1.00 11.98
C GLN A 25 8.44 0.35 12.65
N GLU A 26 8.66 -0.62 13.53
CA GLU A 26 7.60 -1.33 14.26
C GLU A 26 6.87 -0.39 15.24
N SER A 27 7.59 0.57 15.80
CA SER A 27 7.06 1.55 16.74
C SER A 27 6.21 2.58 16.01
N LEU A 28 6.68 3.08 14.86
CA LEU A 28 5.89 3.95 13.96
C LEU A 28 4.62 3.24 13.47
N GLN A 29 4.72 1.95 13.11
CA GLN A 29 3.57 1.15 12.70
C GLN A 29 2.55 0.99 13.83
N ARG A 30 3.00 0.75 15.06
CA ARG A 30 2.13 0.66 16.24
C ARG A 30 1.41 1.99 16.51
N ALA A 31 2.14 3.11 16.47
CA ALA A 31 1.58 4.44 16.66
C ALA A 31 0.52 4.77 15.62
N TYR A 32 0.82 4.54 14.33
CA TYR A 32 -0.15 4.71 13.27
C TYR A 32 -1.39 3.84 13.48
N ARG A 33 -1.26 2.54 13.83
CA ARG A 33 -2.43 1.66 14.09
C ARG A 33 -3.36 2.27 15.12
N ARG A 34 -2.81 2.70 16.25
CA ARG A 34 -3.57 3.31 17.33
C ARG A 34 -4.31 4.56 16.84
N LEU A 35 -3.61 5.48 16.18
CA LEU A 35 -4.16 6.74 15.71
C LEU A 35 -5.19 6.56 14.59
N ALA A 36 -4.93 5.65 13.67
CA ALA A 36 -5.83 5.32 12.57
C ALA A 36 -7.13 4.67 13.05
N MET A 37 -7.06 3.83 14.10
CA MET A 37 -8.26 3.33 14.78
C MET A 37 -9.00 4.43 15.51
N LEU A 38 -8.31 5.40 16.12
CA LEU A 38 -8.95 6.49 16.86
C LEU A 38 -9.68 7.49 15.95
N HIS A 39 -9.04 7.90 14.87
CA HIS A 39 -9.51 9.00 14.01
C HIS A 39 -10.25 8.54 12.74
N HIS A 40 -10.56 7.25 12.62
CA HIS A 40 -11.24 6.71 11.44
C HIS A 40 -12.60 7.40 11.18
N PRO A 41 -12.94 7.76 9.93
CA PRO A 41 -14.17 8.49 9.60
C PRO A 41 -15.47 7.72 9.91
N ASP A 42 -15.39 6.39 10.07
CA ASP A 42 -16.56 5.56 10.40
C ASP A 42 -16.78 5.49 11.93
N ARG A 43 -15.94 6.12 12.75
CA ARG A 43 -16.17 6.25 14.20
C ARG A 43 -16.92 7.53 14.51
N GLN A 44 -17.79 7.45 15.51
CA GLN A 44 -18.55 8.59 16.01
C GLN A 44 -17.65 9.79 16.39
N SER A 45 -16.45 9.50 16.91
CA SER A 45 -15.44 10.49 17.31
C SER A 45 -14.28 10.63 16.29
N GLY A 46 -14.47 10.16 15.06
CA GLY A 46 -13.44 10.21 14.03
C GLY A 46 -13.16 11.63 13.57
N ASP A 47 -11.90 11.93 13.26
CA ASP A 47 -11.51 13.17 12.59
C ASP A 47 -10.90 12.83 11.22
N PRO A 48 -11.68 12.93 10.13
CA PRO A 48 -11.18 12.66 8.78
C PRO A 48 -10.00 13.56 8.37
N SER A 49 -9.91 14.76 8.94
CA SER A 49 -8.84 15.73 8.66
C SER A 49 -7.53 15.29 9.30
N LEU A 50 -7.57 14.94 10.59
CA LEU A 50 -6.43 14.42 11.33
C LEU A 50 -6.01 13.04 10.81
N MET A 51 -6.99 12.19 10.48
CA MET A 51 -6.72 10.90 9.83
C MET A 51 -5.99 11.09 8.50
N GLY A 52 -6.35 12.10 7.69
CA GLY A 52 -5.60 12.45 6.48
C GLY A 52 -4.11 12.72 6.73
N GLN A 53 -3.81 13.50 7.76
CA GLN A 53 -2.43 13.85 8.16
C GLN A 53 -1.67 12.63 8.71
N ILE A 54 -2.32 11.79 9.53
CA ILE A 54 -1.75 10.52 10.02
C ILE A 54 -1.40 9.58 8.86
N ASN A 55 -2.24 9.52 7.82
CA ASN A 55 -1.96 8.74 6.60
C ASN A 55 -0.79 9.29 5.80
N GLU A 56 -0.66 10.61 5.71
CA GLU A 56 0.47 11.26 5.03
C GLU A 56 1.78 11.00 5.78
N ALA A 57 1.78 11.16 7.11
CA ALA A 57 2.91 10.83 7.96
C ALA A 57 3.34 9.38 7.79
N TRP A 58 2.39 8.44 7.86
CA TRP A 58 2.69 7.03 7.63
C TRP A 58 3.13 6.73 6.20
N PHE A 59 2.55 7.38 5.19
CA PHE A 59 2.96 7.20 3.79
C PHE A 59 4.45 7.48 3.63
N VAL A 60 4.98 8.54 4.22
CA VAL A 60 6.40 8.88 4.15
C VAL A 60 7.24 8.01 5.09
N LEU A 61 6.86 7.92 6.37
CA LEU A 61 7.68 7.30 7.40
C LEU A 61 7.72 5.77 7.35
N SER A 62 6.74 5.13 6.71
CA SER A 62 6.69 3.67 6.56
C SER A 62 7.65 3.11 5.52
N ASP A 63 8.20 3.94 4.65
CA ASP A 63 9.13 3.51 3.62
C ASP A 63 10.53 4.03 3.93
N PRO A 64 11.54 3.16 4.05
CA PRO A 64 12.90 3.58 4.42
C PRO A 64 13.48 4.65 3.50
N THR A 65 13.18 4.57 2.19
CA THR A 65 13.70 5.52 1.19
C THR A 65 13.08 6.90 1.38
N ARG A 66 11.74 6.98 1.48
CA ARG A 66 11.02 8.24 1.67
C ARG A 66 11.26 8.83 3.06
N ARG A 67 11.38 7.99 4.09
CA ARG A 67 11.78 8.40 5.43
C ARG A 67 13.16 9.05 5.41
N SER A 68 14.15 8.40 4.80
CA SER A 68 15.49 8.97 4.65
C SER A 68 15.49 10.30 3.89
N GLN A 69 14.73 10.41 2.80
CA GLN A 69 14.59 11.68 2.07
C GLN A 69 13.96 12.77 2.95
N TYR A 70 12.93 12.43 3.72
CA TYR A 70 12.28 13.36 4.65
C TYR A 70 13.24 13.78 5.77
N ASP A 71 13.96 12.84 6.37
CA ASP A 71 14.95 13.12 7.42
C ASP A 71 16.04 14.07 6.91
N GLN A 72 16.53 13.88 5.67
CA GLN A 72 17.46 14.81 5.03
C GLN A 72 16.88 16.22 4.83
N THR A 73 15.56 16.36 4.61
CA THR A 73 14.93 17.69 4.55
C THR A 73 14.84 18.37 5.92
N LEU A 74 14.65 17.59 6.99
CA LEU A 74 14.64 18.09 8.36
C LEU A 74 16.04 18.56 8.79
N GLU A 75 17.09 17.79 8.44
CA GLU A 75 18.49 18.17 8.68
C GLU A 75 18.88 19.46 7.94
N LYS A 76 18.48 19.60 6.68
CA LYS A 76 18.72 20.83 5.91
C LYS A 76 17.97 22.03 6.49
N ALA A 77 16.71 21.84 6.89
CA ALA A 77 15.89 22.89 7.50
C ALA A 77 16.40 23.32 8.88
N SER A 78 17.09 22.44 9.61
CA SER A 78 17.74 22.77 10.89
C SER A 78 19.09 23.50 10.70
N PHE A 79 19.68 23.45 9.50
CA PHE A 79 20.90 24.18 9.15
C PHE A 79 20.65 25.55 8.50
N THR A 80 19.56 25.72 7.75
CA THR A 80 19.18 27.00 7.16
C THR A 80 18.04 27.63 7.94
N GLY A 81 18.38 28.56 8.85
CA GLY A 81 17.39 29.43 9.48
C GLY A 81 16.58 30.19 8.42
N ASN A 82 15.31 29.81 8.30
CA ASN A 82 14.28 30.47 7.49
C ASN A 82 14.37 30.20 5.97
N THR A 83 13.62 29.20 5.50
CA THR A 83 13.08 29.22 4.14
C THR A 83 11.66 28.67 4.17
N GLN A 84 10.71 29.53 3.82
CA GLN A 84 9.31 29.15 3.66
C GLN A 84 9.20 28.05 2.60
N HIS A 85 8.90 26.81 3.03
CA HIS A 85 8.47 25.76 2.12
C HIS A 85 7.06 26.07 1.61
N ARG A 86 7.00 26.81 0.49
CA ARG A 86 5.81 26.91 -0.35
C ARG A 86 5.58 25.56 -1.03
N PHE A 87 4.83 24.67 -0.38
CA PHE A 87 4.22 23.57 -1.11
C PHE A 87 3.21 24.17 -2.11
N SER A 88 3.48 23.89 -3.39
CA SER A 88 2.73 24.36 -4.54
C SER A 88 1.22 24.18 -4.37
N THR A 89 0.46 25.16 -4.84
CA THR A 89 -0.98 25.20 -5.08
C THR A 89 -1.44 24.05 -5.98
N ARG A 90 -1.53 22.83 -5.43
CA ARG A 90 -2.29 21.74 -6.06
C ARG A 90 -3.74 21.89 -5.63
N ARG A 91 -4.63 22.13 -6.60
CA ARG A 91 -6.09 22.26 -6.43
C ARG A 91 -6.58 21.27 -5.37
N LYS A 92 -7.07 21.79 -4.23
CA LYS A 92 -7.51 20.99 -3.07
C LYS A 92 -8.57 19.99 -3.53
N LEU A 93 -8.18 18.74 -3.77
CA LEU A 93 -9.13 17.62 -3.80
C LEU A 93 -9.90 17.64 -2.48
N GLY A 94 -11.22 17.43 -2.52
CA GLY A 94 -11.99 17.29 -1.28
C GLY A 94 -11.34 16.23 -0.38
N LYS A 95 -11.32 16.45 0.95
CA LYS A 95 -10.56 15.62 1.93
C LYS A 95 -10.72 14.11 1.70
N LYS A 96 -11.93 13.66 1.37
CA LYS A 96 -12.25 12.26 1.05
C LYS A 96 -11.58 11.75 -0.24
N ALA A 97 -11.56 12.55 -1.30
CA ALA A 97 -10.92 12.20 -2.57
C ALA A 97 -9.40 12.12 -2.45
N ALA A 98 -8.79 13.02 -1.68
CA ALA A 98 -7.36 12.99 -1.38
C ALA A 98 -6.98 11.70 -0.61
N TRP A 99 -7.79 11.31 0.37
CA TRP A 99 -7.60 10.06 1.11
C TRP A 99 -7.61 8.83 0.19
N PHE A 100 -8.63 8.70 -0.67
CA PHE A 100 -8.71 7.60 -1.63
C PHE A 100 -7.54 7.59 -2.62
N ALA A 101 -7.08 8.76 -3.07
CA ALA A 101 -5.91 8.88 -3.92
C ALA A 101 -4.63 8.41 -3.20
N GLY A 102 -4.48 8.74 -1.92
CA GLY A 102 -3.37 8.25 -1.09
C GLY A 102 -3.35 6.73 -0.95
N ILE A 103 -4.50 6.13 -0.62
CA ILE A 103 -4.61 4.67 -0.53
C ILE A 103 -4.35 4.01 -1.89
N ARG A 104 -4.86 4.58 -2.99
CA ARG A 104 -4.58 4.09 -4.34
C ARG A 104 -3.07 4.02 -4.62
N LEU A 105 -2.34 5.10 -4.29
CA LEU A 105 -0.89 5.15 -4.48
C LEU A 105 -0.18 4.12 -3.60
N GLN A 106 -0.61 3.92 -2.36
CA GLN A 106 -0.06 2.87 -1.50
C GLN A 106 -0.33 1.48 -2.06
N THR A 107 -1.55 1.18 -2.53
CA THR A 107 -1.89 -0.11 -3.15
C THR A 107 -1.01 -0.40 -4.36
N LEU A 108 -0.83 0.58 -5.24
CA LEU A 108 0.04 0.43 -6.41
C LEU A 108 1.49 0.16 -6.01
N ARG A 109 2.02 0.95 -5.06
CA ARG A 109 3.40 0.79 -4.57
C ARG A 109 3.64 -0.58 -3.94
N LEU A 110 2.78 -1.00 -3.01
CA LEU A 110 2.90 -2.29 -2.33
C LEU A 110 2.74 -3.44 -3.31
N GLY A 111 1.85 -3.30 -4.31
CA GLY A 111 1.71 -4.23 -5.42
C GLY A 111 2.99 -4.34 -6.25
N ASP A 112 3.62 -3.22 -6.60
CA ASP A 112 4.89 -3.19 -7.33
C ASP A 112 6.04 -3.83 -6.53
N GLU A 113 6.15 -3.53 -5.23
CA GLU A 113 7.14 -4.15 -4.35
C GLU A 113 6.94 -5.67 -4.26
N ALA A 114 5.70 -6.12 -4.05
CA ALA A 114 5.34 -7.52 -4.04
C ALA A 114 5.65 -8.20 -5.38
N ALA A 115 5.38 -7.54 -6.50
CA ALA A 115 5.62 -8.07 -7.84
C ALA A 115 7.11 -8.14 -8.20
N ARG A 116 7.92 -7.14 -7.83
CA ARG A 116 9.38 -7.19 -8.01
C ARG A 116 10.02 -8.31 -7.20
N SER A 117 9.60 -8.48 -5.95
CA SER A 117 10.05 -9.58 -5.09
C SER A 117 9.66 -10.93 -5.68
N ALA A 118 8.40 -11.07 -6.15
CA ALA A 118 7.92 -12.28 -6.80
C ALA A 118 8.69 -12.59 -8.10
N ALA A 119 8.89 -11.59 -8.97
CA ALA A 119 9.63 -11.72 -10.22
C ALA A 119 11.08 -12.18 -9.98
N GLN A 120 11.76 -11.61 -8.98
CA GLN A 120 13.11 -12.02 -8.59
C GLN A 120 13.14 -13.49 -8.14
N ALA A 121 12.24 -13.88 -7.24
CA ALA A 121 12.19 -15.25 -6.73
C ALA A 121 11.87 -16.28 -7.82
N LEU A 122 10.90 -15.98 -8.69
CA LEU A 122 10.47 -16.88 -9.75
C LEU A 122 11.51 -16.99 -10.87
N SER A 123 12.19 -15.90 -11.21
CA SER A 123 13.29 -15.93 -12.19
C SER A 123 14.40 -16.89 -11.78
N VAL A 124 14.83 -16.84 -10.52
CA VAL A 124 15.84 -17.76 -9.98
C VAL A 124 15.32 -19.20 -9.98
N ARG A 125 14.09 -19.41 -9.52
CA ARG A 125 13.51 -20.75 -9.37
C ARG A 125 13.29 -21.47 -10.70
N HIS A 126 12.77 -20.76 -11.70
CA HIS A 126 12.37 -21.34 -12.98
C HIS A 126 13.43 -21.14 -14.07
N LYS A 127 14.55 -20.47 -13.76
CA LYS A 127 15.60 -20.12 -14.73
C LYS A 127 15.07 -19.33 -15.93
N THR A 128 13.99 -18.57 -15.72
CA THR A 128 13.38 -17.69 -16.72
C THR A 128 13.97 -16.29 -16.58
N PRO A 129 14.24 -15.55 -17.69
CA PRO A 129 14.72 -14.18 -17.61
C PRO A 129 13.81 -13.31 -16.74
N LYS A 130 14.40 -12.55 -15.80
CA LYS A 130 13.65 -11.69 -14.87
C LYS A 130 12.71 -10.73 -15.59
N ARG A 131 13.15 -10.18 -16.72
CA ARG A 131 12.39 -9.27 -17.58
C ARG A 131 11.03 -9.84 -17.99
N THR A 132 10.94 -11.15 -18.23
CA THR A 132 9.67 -11.83 -18.56
C THR A 132 8.64 -11.65 -17.44
N TYR A 133 9.04 -11.82 -16.19
CA TYR A 133 8.15 -11.59 -15.05
C TYR A 133 7.90 -10.10 -14.78
N GLU A 134 8.88 -9.23 -15.02
CA GLU A 134 8.73 -7.78 -14.82
C GLU A 134 7.71 -7.17 -15.80
N GLU A 135 7.71 -7.60 -17.06
CA GLU A 135 6.73 -7.17 -18.07
C GLU A 135 5.30 -7.63 -17.69
N LEU A 136 5.17 -8.88 -17.21
CA LEU A 136 3.90 -9.39 -16.68
C LEU A 136 3.46 -8.62 -15.43
N ALA A 137 4.38 -8.35 -14.50
CA ALA A 137 4.14 -7.61 -13.27
C ALA A 137 3.54 -6.23 -13.56
N ALA A 138 4.14 -5.46 -14.46
CA ALA A 138 3.66 -4.13 -14.82
C ALA A 138 2.19 -4.15 -15.27
N SER A 139 1.79 -5.16 -16.07
CA SER A 139 0.41 -5.30 -16.52
C SER A 139 -0.57 -5.64 -15.39
N ILE A 140 -0.13 -6.38 -14.38
CA ILE A 140 -0.96 -6.75 -13.22
C ILE A 140 -1.08 -5.54 -12.28
N THR A 141 0.06 -4.95 -11.91
CA THR A 141 0.13 -3.93 -10.84
C THR A 141 -0.60 -2.66 -11.22
N GLN A 142 -0.58 -2.26 -12.50
CA GLN A 142 -1.33 -1.09 -12.99
C GLN A 142 -2.83 -1.20 -12.70
N THR A 143 -3.39 -2.41 -12.70
CA THR A 143 -4.83 -2.65 -12.47
C THR A 143 -5.21 -2.65 -10.98
N LEU A 144 -4.23 -2.76 -10.07
CA LEU A 144 -4.49 -2.85 -8.61
C LEU A 144 -5.04 -1.53 -8.05
N GLY A 145 -4.71 -0.41 -8.68
CA GLY A 145 -5.22 0.91 -8.33
C GLY A 145 -6.59 1.27 -8.93
N HIS A 146 -7.24 0.37 -9.67
CA HIS A 146 -8.58 0.63 -10.23
C HIS A 146 -9.67 0.49 -9.16
N ASP A 147 -10.79 1.20 -9.34
CA ASP A 147 -11.97 1.14 -8.45
C ASP A 147 -11.66 1.23 -6.95
N THR A 148 -10.63 2.02 -6.58
CA THR A 148 -10.07 2.05 -5.22
C THR A 148 -11.14 2.22 -4.15
N LYS A 149 -12.12 3.09 -4.39
CA LYS A 149 -13.24 3.31 -3.45
C LYS A 149 -14.03 2.03 -3.18
N LYS A 150 -14.39 1.28 -4.23
CA LYS A 150 -15.14 0.03 -4.13
C LYS A 150 -14.32 -1.05 -3.43
N ARG A 151 -13.04 -1.17 -3.79
CA ARG A 151 -12.14 -2.17 -3.20
C ARG A 151 -11.87 -1.92 -1.71
N ILE A 152 -11.74 -0.66 -1.31
CA ILE A 152 -11.65 -0.28 0.11
C ILE A 152 -12.95 -0.62 0.85
N GLN A 153 -14.11 -0.35 0.26
CA GLN A 153 -15.38 -0.69 0.88
C GLN A 153 -15.51 -2.21 1.10
N GLN A 154 -15.12 -3.01 0.11
CA GLN A 154 -15.07 -4.48 0.24
C GLN A 154 -14.05 -4.92 1.30
N SER A 155 -12.88 -4.29 1.33
CA SER A 155 -11.83 -4.57 2.34
C SER A 155 -12.33 -4.31 3.76
N ARG A 156 -13.06 -3.22 3.97
CA ARG A 156 -13.68 -2.89 5.27
C ARG A 156 -14.76 -3.89 5.65
N GLN A 157 -15.62 -4.29 4.71
CA GLN A 157 -16.64 -5.30 4.95
C GLN A 157 -16.03 -6.65 5.34
N ALA A 158 -14.84 -6.97 4.83
CA ALA A 158 -14.05 -8.13 5.24
C ALA A 158 -13.35 -7.96 6.61
N GLY A 159 -13.38 -6.77 7.21
CA GLY A 159 -12.78 -6.49 8.51
C GLY A 159 -11.34 -5.96 8.46
N ALA A 160 -10.86 -5.52 7.29
CA ALA A 160 -9.51 -4.96 7.17
C ALA A 160 -9.36 -3.69 8.02
N ALA A 161 -8.31 -3.65 8.84
CA ALA A 161 -7.96 -2.47 9.62
C ALA A 161 -7.46 -1.34 8.70
N PRO A 162 -7.45 -0.07 9.15
CA PRO A 162 -7.01 1.05 8.32
C PRO A 162 -5.61 0.92 7.69
N LEU A 163 -4.66 0.27 8.38
CA LEU A 163 -3.33 -0.03 7.82
C LEU A 163 -3.38 -1.01 6.66
N ASP A 164 -4.30 -1.96 6.76
CA ASP A 164 -4.36 -3.12 5.89
C ASP A 164 -5.14 -2.79 4.62
N LEU A 165 -5.87 -1.67 4.58
CA LEU A 165 -6.72 -1.28 3.46
C LEU A 165 -5.98 -1.22 2.13
N ALA A 166 -4.72 -0.77 2.13
CA ALA A 166 -3.94 -0.72 0.89
C ALA A 166 -3.58 -2.12 0.39
N LEU A 167 -3.16 -3.02 1.29
CA LEU A 167 -2.85 -4.42 1.00
C LEU A 167 -4.12 -5.19 0.59
N ALA A 168 -5.17 -5.09 1.39
CA ALA A 168 -6.47 -5.70 1.15
C ALA A 168 -7.09 -5.25 -0.17
N ALA A 169 -7.03 -3.95 -0.50
CA ALA A 169 -7.49 -3.45 -1.80
C ALA A 169 -6.64 -4.00 -2.96
N GLY A 170 -5.35 -4.21 -2.74
CA GLY A 170 -4.45 -4.90 -3.68
C GLY A 170 -4.87 -6.35 -3.92
N LEU A 171 -5.15 -7.10 -2.86
CA LEU A 171 -5.63 -8.49 -2.93
C LEU A 171 -6.98 -8.59 -3.68
N VAL A 172 -7.94 -7.71 -3.34
CA VAL A 172 -9.22 -7.62 -4.08
C VAL A 172 -8.96 -7.33 -5.56
N GLY A 173 -8.03 -6.42 -5.86
CA GLY A 173 -7.64 -6.10 -7.22
C GLY A 173 -7.02 -7.27 -7.98
N LEU A 174 -6.17 -8.04 -7.30
CA LEU A 174 -5.52 -9.21 -7.87
C LEU A 174 -6.53 -10.32 -8.18
N ASN A 175 -7.52 -10.54 -7.30
CA ASN A 175 -8.63 -11.45 -7.57
C ASN A 175 -9.48 -10.97 -8.76
N ALA A 176 -9.79 -9.66 -8.82
CA ALA A 176 -10.53 -9.07 -9.93
C ALA A 176 -9.78 -9.20 -11.27
N TYR A 177 -8.45 -9.08 -11.25
CA TYR A 177 -7.58 -9.32 -12.41
C TYR A 177 -7.56 -10.80 -12.83
N CYS A 178 -7.47 -11.69 -11.84
CA CYS A 178 -7.29 -13.13 -12.07
C CYS A 178 -8.50 -13.78 -12.74
N ALA A 179 -9.72 -13.39 -12.36
CA ALA A 179 -10.94 -14.01 -12.88
C ALA A 179 -11.08 -13.98 -14.43
N PRO A 180 -10.99 -12.83 -15.13
CA PRO A 180 -11.06 -12.80 -16.59
C PRO A 180 -9.84 -13.48 -17.25
N PHE A 181 -8.66 -13.37 -16.65
CA PHE A 181 -7.44 -14.04 -17.12
C PHE A 181 -7.63 -15.56 -17.17
N LEU A 182 -8.04 -16.18 -16.05
CA LEU A 182 -8.24 -17.63 -15.97
C LEU A 182 -9.30 -18.12 -16.96
N ARG A 183 -10.44 -17.41 -17.07
CA ARG A 183 -11.50 -17.77 -18.01
C ARG A 183 -11.01 -17.77 -19.45
N ARG A 184 -10.21 -16.76 -19.84
CA ARG A 184 -9.64 -16.66 -21.18
C ARG A 184 -8.69 -17.84 -21.44
N SER A 185 -7.71 -18.07 -20.57
CA SER A 185 -6.69 -19.11 -20.78
C SER A 185 -7.27 -20.52 -20.75
N LEU A 186 -8.28 -20.79 -19.93
CA LEU A 186 -8.97 -22.09 -19.93
C LEU A 186 -9.79 -22.34 -21.20
N ARG A 187 -10.29 -21.28 -21.84
CA ARG A 187 -11.08 -21.37 -23.08
C ARG A 187 -10.19 -21.48 -24.32
N GLU A 188 -9.12 -20.69 -24.37
CA GLU A 188 -8.26 -20.54 -25.56
C GLU A 188 -7.06 -21.49 -25.55
N GLY A 189 -6.84 -22.20 -24.44
CA GLY A 189 -5.67 -23.05 -24.23
C GLY A 189 -4.60 -22.35 -23.38
N VAL A 190 -3.98 -23.09 -22.48
CA VAL A 190 -3.00 -22.56 -21.53
C VAL A 190 -1.64 -22.44 -22.20
N THR A 191 -1.13 -21.21 -22.30
CA THR A 191 0.21 -20.92 -22.83
C THR A 191 1.27 -20.90 -21.73
N GLU A 192 2.55 -20.99 -22.10
CA GLU A 192 3.66 -20.81 -21.15
C GLU A 192 3.63 -19.42 -20.47
N SER A 193 3.25 -18.39 -21.22
CA SER A 193 3.06 -17.03 -20.67
C SER A 193 1.96 -17.00 -19.61
N ASP A 194 0.87 -17.76 -19.79
CA ASP A 194 -0.19 -17.88 -18.78
C ASP A 194 0.31 -18.61 -17.52
N VAL A 195 1.18 -19.62 -17.67
CA VAL A 195 1.82 -20.30 -16.53
C VAL A 195 2.69 -19.32 -15.73
N HIS A 196 3.56 -18.54 -16.39
CA HIS A 196 4.37 -17.51 -15.74
C HIS A 196 3.50 -16.45 -15.06
N ARG A 197 2.43 -16.00 -15.71
CA ARG A 197 1.48 -15.04 -15.14
C ARG A 197 0.78 -15.60 -13.90
N ALA A 198 0.37 -16.86 -13.93
CA ALA A 198 -0.29 -17.53 -12.81
C ALA A 198 0.65 -17.72 -11.61
N GLN A 199 1.90 -18.14 -11.83
CA GLN A 199 2.94 -18.18 -10.80
C GLN A 199 3.14 -16.81 -10.13
N LEU A 200 3.20 -15.77 -10.96
CA LEU A 200 3.40 -14.40 -10.50
C LEU A 200 2.21 -13.90 -9.67
N ILE A 201 0.97 -14.15 -10.11
CA ILE A 201 -0.25 -13.82 -9.36
C ILE A 201 -0.21 -14.49 -7.98
N ASP A 202 0.01 -15.80 -7.92
CA ASP A 202 -0.01 -16.54 -6.66
C ASP A 202 1.08 -16.04 -5.71
N ARG A 203 2.27 -15.71 -6.23
CA ARG A 203 3.38 -15.21 -5.41
C ARG A 203 3.21 -13.75 -4.97
N ILE A 204 2.64 -12.88 -5.81
CA ILE A 204 2.25 -11.52 -5.41
C ILE A 204 1.21 -11.59 -4.30
N TRP A 205 0.24 -12.49 -4.43
CA TRP A 205 -0.76 -12.70 -3.39
C TRP A 205 -0.10 -13.03 -2.05
N ASP A 206 0.77 -14.04 -2.01
CA ASP A 206 1.44 -14.46 -0.77
C ASP A 206 2.23 -13.31 -0.13
N ASN A 207 2.94 -12.52 -0.94
CA ASN A 207 3.72 -11.38 -0.47
C ASN A 207 2.83 -10.28 0.15
N LEU A 208 1.67 -9.98 -0.45
CA LEU A 208 0.72 -9.00 0.08
C LEU A 208 -0.05 -9.53 1.31
N ALA A 209 -0.47 -10.79 1.26
CA ALA A 209 -1.26 -11.45 2.29
C ALA A 209 -0.51 -11.57 3.62
N HIS A 210 0.83 -11.67 3.58
CA HIS A 210 1.67 -11.68 4.78
C HIS A 210 1.44 -10.46 5.70
N GLY A 211 1.07 -9.32 5.12
CA GLY A 211 0.85 -8.08 5.86
C GLY A 211 -0.57 -7.90 6.42
N ILE A 212 -1.48 -8.87 6.24
CA ILE A 212 -2.88 -8.75 6.72
C ILE A 212 -3.29 -9.94 7.58
N ASN A 213 -4.33 -9.74 8.40
CA ASN A 213 -4.91 -10.82 9.19
C ASN A 213 -5.51 -11.93 8.29
N ARG A 214 -5.29 -13.19 8.67
CA ARG A 214 -5.73 -14.36 7.91
C ARG A 214 -7.24 -14.43 7.70
N ASP A 215 -8.04 -14.03 8.68
CA ASP A 215 -9.50 -14.04 8.56
C ASP A 215 -9.98 -13.01 7.53
N VAL A 216 -9.30 -11.86 7.46
CA VAL A 216 -9.55 -10.84 6.43
C VAL A 216 -9.18 -11.40 5.06
N GLU A 217 -8.01 -12.02 4.92
CA GLU A 217 -7.59 -12.65 3.66
C GLU A 217 -8.61 -13.67 3.15
N ILE A 218 -9.12 -14.54 4.03
CA ILE A 218 -10.13 -15.55 3.70
C ILE A 218 -11.43 -14.87 3.24
N LYS A 219 -11.90 -13.85 3.95
CA LYS A 219 -13.11 -13.09 3.57
C LYS A 219 -12.97 -12.34 2.24
N LEU A 220 -11.74 -12.01 1.83
CA LEU A 220 -11.44 -11.42 0.53
C LEU A 220 -11.37 -12.44 -0.62
N GLY A 221 -11.63 -13.72 -0.32
CA GLY A 221 -11.66 -14.82 -1.28
C GLY A 221 -10.42 -15.71 -1.25
N GLY A 222 -9.39 -15.35 -0.47
CA GLY A 222 -8.13 -16.08 -0.41
C GLY A 222 -7.35 -16.10 -1.72
N ASN A 223 -6.18 -16.74 -1.70
CA ASN A 223 -5.31 -16.88 -2.86
C ASN A 223 -6.07 -17.59 -4.01
N PRO A 224 -6.11 -17.01 -5.23
CA PRO A 224 -6.84 -17.59 -6.36
C PRO A 224 -6.27 -18.95 -6.81
N ARG A 225 -5.04 -19.30 -6.41
CA ARG A 225 -4.36 -20.55 -6.78
C ARG A 225 -4.32 -20.73 -8.30
N ALA A 226 -4.03 -19.63 -9.00
CA ALA A 226 -4.11 -19.53 -10.44
C ALA A 226 -3.29 -20.62 -11.13
N LEU A 227 -2.09 -20.94 -10.63
CA LEU A 227 -1.25 -21.97 -11.25
C LEU A 227 -1.89 -23.36 -11.15
N LYS A 228 -2.48 -23.66 -9.99
CA LYS A 228 -3.17 -24.94 -9.76
C LYS A 228 -4.39 -25.07 -10.66
N LEU A 229 -5.14 -23.98 -10.85
CA LEU A 229 -6.31 -23.99 -11.73
C LEU A 229 -5.95 -24.19 -13.20
N LEU A 230 -4.83 -23.62 -13.66
CA LEU A 230 -4.41 -23.76 -15.06
C LEU A 230 -3.69 -25.07 -15.36
N THR A 231 -2.93 -25.62 -14.41
CA THR A 231 -1.99 -26.72 -14.68
C THR A 231 -2.20 -27.98 -13.82
N GLY A 232 -3.05 -27.90 -12.79
CA GLY A 232 -3.17 -28.93 -11.76
C GLY A 232 -2.00 -28.98 -10.77
N ARG A 233 -0.90 -28.27 -11.01
CA ARG A 233 0.32 -28.25 -10.20
C ARG A 233 0.23 -27.17 -9.11
N ARG A 234 0.81 -27.42 -7.93
CA ARG A 234 0.98 -26.35 -6.92
C ARG A 234 2.26 -25.55 -7.21
N VAL A 235 2.22 -24.25 -6.90
CA VAL A 235 3.41 -23.38 -6.83
C VAL A 235 4.36 -23.94 -5.80
#